data_AF-M5C5K3-F1
#
_entry.id   AF-M5C5K3-F1
#
_cell.length_a   1.000
_cell.length_b   1.000
_cell.length_c   1.000
_cell.angle_alpha   90.00
_cell.angle_beta   90.00
_cell.angle_gamma   90.00
#
_symmetry.space_group_name_H-M   'P 1'
#
loop_
_entity.id
_entity.type
_entity.pdbx_description
1 polymer ?
#
loop_
_entity_poly.entity_id
_entity_poly.type
_entity_poly.pdbx_seq_one_letter_code
_entity_poly.pdbx_strand_id
1 'polypeptide(L)'
;MVNLAELFKLVKIDKLLLTDAIWANDSWLAESNLYSLLESLQELKELVIHGCAFDSFFCNDVFVSQSMHEERSQGDILSLEVLTLTRSTISDEDGFKRLFTSILPQKLILGGHTQVGEVKEEVKEGSAIAEWLNSNLSVVCFVVPDYSPRELEEMAREWLLW
;
A
#
# COMPACT_ATOMS: atom_id res chain seq x y z
N MET A 1 -23.58 -1.58 10.65
CA MET A 1 -22.32 -2.07 10.06
C MET A 1 -21.35 -2.33 11.20
N VAL A 2 -20.69 -3.49 11.18
CA VAL A 2 -19.62 -3.79 12.13
C VAL A 2 -18.40 -2.94 11.76
N ASN A 3 -17.86 -2.18 12.71
CA ASN A 3 -16.62 -1.43 12.49
C ASN A 3 -15.44 -2.41 12.55
N LEU A 4 -14.92 -2.80 11.38
CA LEU A 4 -13.82 -3.77 11.28
C LEU A 4 -12.56 -3.29 12.04
N ALA A 5 -12.30 -1.98 12.11
CA ALA A 5 -11.17 -1.45 12.87
C ALA A 5 -11.28 -1.75 14.38
N GLU A 6 -12.51 -1.74 14.94
CA GLU A 6 -12.72 -2.12 16.35
C GLU A 6 -12.52 -3.62 16.59
N LEU A 7 -12.84 -4.47 15.61
CA LEU A 7 -12.54 -5.89 15.69
C LEU A 7 -11.05 -6.17 15.58
N PHE A 8 -10.35 -5.44 14.72
CA PHE A 8 -8.92 -5.63 14.52
C PHE A 8 -8.08 -5.21 15.72
N LYS A 9 -8.55 -4.26 16.54
CA LYS A 9 -7.94 -3.96 17.85
C LYS A 9 -7.93 -5.15 18.81
N LEU A 10 -8.81 -6.14 18.62
CA LEU A 10 -8.93 -7.32 19.48
C LEU A 10 -8.07 -8.50 19.02
N VAL A 11 -7.42 -8.39 17.86
CA VAL A 11 -6.68 -9.48 17.24
C VAL A 11 -5.27 -9.00 16.91
N LYS A 12 -4.28 -9.82 17.26
CA LYS A 12 -2.90 -9.58 16.85
C LYS A 12 -2.74 -9.95 15.37
N ILE A 13 -2.60 -8.93 14.54
CA ILE A 13 -2.36 -9.06 13.11
C ILE A 13 -0.99 -8.45 12.82
N ASP A 14 -0.04 -9.31 12.46
CA ASP A 14 1.32 -8.91 12.10
C ASP A 14 1.54 -8.85 10.58
N LYS A 15 0.69 -9.52 9.81
CA LYS A 15 0.68 -9.47 8.34
C LYS A 15 -0.72 -9.21 7.79
N LEU A 16 -0.85 -8.23 6.90
CA LEU A 16 -2.08 -7.91 6.19
C LEU A 16 -1.85 -8.01 4.67
N LEU A 17 -2.75 -8.72 4.00
CA LEU A 17 -2.74 -8.90 2.55
C LEU A 17 -4.03 -8.34 1.95
N LEU A 18 -3.89 -7.41 1.00
CA LEU A 18 -4.97 -6.77 0.26
C LEU A 18 -4.81 -7.07 -1.24
N THR A 19 -5.85 -7.60 -1.87
CA THR A 19 -5.83 -8.06 -3.27
C THR A 19 -6.90 -7.39 -4.08
N ASP A 20 -6.57 -7.11 -5.35
CA ASP A 20 -7.45 -6.48 -6.34
C ASP A 20 -8.28 -5.36 -5.69
N ALA A 21 -7.58 -4.55 -4.88
CA ALA A 21 -8.21 -3.55 -4.05
C ALA A 21 -8.72 -2.44 -4.97
N ILE A 22 -9.98 -2.59 -5.39
CA ILE A 22 -10.72 -1.56 -6.09
C ILE A 22 -11.21 -0.63 -4.99
N TRP A 23 -10.49 0.46 -4.79
CA TRP A 23 -10.83 1.49 -3.82
C TRP A 23 -11.95 2.39 -4.33
N ALA A 24 -13.04 1.81 -4.80
CA ALA A 24 -14.22 2.59 -5.14
C ALA A 24 -14.93 3.05 -3.85
N ASN A 25 -15.69 4.14 -3.93
CA ASN A 25 -16.54 4.62 -2.83
C ASN A 25 -17.48 3.54 -2.27
N ASP A 26 -17.84 2.55 -3.09
CA ASP A 26 -18.71 1.42 -2.71
C ASP A 26 -17.95 0.18 -2.20
N SER A 27 -16.61 0.26 -2.08
CA SER A 27 -15.79 -0.83 -1.56
C SER A 27 -15.92 -0.95 -0.03
N TRP A 28 -15.81 -2.18 0.48
CA TRP A 28 -15.86 -2.44 1.94
C TRP A 28 -14.71 -1.77 2.69
N LEU A 29 -13.61 -1.52 1.99
CA LEU A 29 -12.48 -0.75 2.45
C LEU A 29 -12.39 0.52 1.60
N ALA A 30 -13.40 1.39 1.74
CA ALA A 30 -13.38 2.71 1.11
C ALA A 30 -12.06 3.45 1.39
N GLU A 31 -11.61 4.29 0.47
CA GLU A 31 -10.30 4.98 0.48
C GLU A 31 -10.00 5.68 1.82
N SER A 32 -11.02 6.29 2.43
CA SER A 32 -10.92 6.97 3.73
C SER A 32 -10.74 6.04 4.94
N ASN A 33 -10.90 4.73 4.78
CA ASN A 33 -10.82 3.75 5.86
C ASN A 33 -9.49 2.98 5.89
N LEU A 34 -8.65 3.05 4.85
CA LEU A 34 -7.36 2.36 4.84
C LEU A 34 -6.43 2.89 5.93
N TYR A 35 -6.35 4.22 6.07
CA TYR A 35 -5.52 4.83 7.10
C TYR A 35 -5.98 4.42 8.51
N SER A 36 -7.27 4.54 8.81
CA SER A 36 -7.83 4.14 10.11
C SER A 36 -7.70 2.64 10.37
N LEU A 37 -7.76 1.81 9.33
CA LEU A 37 -7.46 0.39 9.43
C LEU A 37 -6.01 0.18 9.84
N LEU A 38 -5.06 0.76 9.13
CA LEU A 38 -3.65 0.61 9.45
C LEU A 38 -3.31 1.15 10.85
N GLU A 39 -3.87 2.30 11.25
CA GLU A 39 -3.72 2.85 12.61
C GLU A 39 -4.23 1.89 13.70
N SER A 40 -5.27 1.10 13.40
CA SER A 40 -5.81 0.11 14.33
C SER A 40 -4.92 -1.15 14.46
N LEU A 41 -4.02 -1.38 13.51
CA LEU A 41 -3.16 -2.56 13.42
C LEU A 41 -1.76 -2.26 13.98
N GLN A 42 -1.67 -1.96 15.27
CA GLN A 42 -0.42 -1.52 15.92
C GLN A 42 0.72 -2.54 15.89
N GLU A 43 0.41 -3.82 15.69
CA GLU A 43 1.42 -4.89 15.60
C GLU A 43 1.77 -5.28 14.16
N LEU A 44 1.26 -4.54 13.16
CA LEU A 44 1.49 -4.82 11.76
C LEU A 44 2.96 -4.63 11.38
N LYS A 45 3.59 -5.71 10.93
CA LYS A 45 4.97 -5.76 10.44
C LYS A 45 5.03 -5.82 8.93
N GLU A 46 4.09 -6.54 8.30
CA GLU A 46 4.08 -6.76 6.87
C GLU A 46 2.74 -6.34 6.25
N LEU A 47 2.79 -5.47 5.25
CA LEU A 47 1.64 -5.09 4.44
C LEU A 47 1.91 -5.47 2.98
N VAL A 48 1.01 -6.25 2.41
CA VAL A 48 1.04 -6.65 1.00
C VAL A 48 -0.19 -6.10 0.31
N ILE A 49 0.03 -5.31 -0.74
CA ILE A 49 -1.03 -4.77 -1.60
C ILE A 49 -0.74 -5.23 -3.04
N HIS A 50 -1.67 -5.99 -3.61
CA HIS A 50 -1.59 -6.51 -4.96
C HIS A 50 -2.70 -5.95 -5.84
N GLY A 51 -2.36 -5.46 -7.03
CA GLY A 51 -3.34 -4.99 -8.01
C GLY A 51 -3.96 -3.63 -7.68
N CYS A 52 -3.17 -2.71 -7.12
CA CYS A 52 -3.64 -1.38 -6.70
C CYS A 52 -3.31 -0.29 -7.72
N ALA A 53 -4.20 0.69 -7.87
CA ALA A 53 -3.95 1.93 -8.59
C ALA A 53 -3.63 3.06 -7.60
N PHE A 54 -2.54 3.78 -7.84
CA PHE A 54 -2.10 4.96 -7.11
C PHE A 54 -2.31 6.18 -7.99
N ASP A 55 -3.55 6.66 -8.03
CA ASP A 55 -3.92 7.89 -8.71
C ASP A 55 -4.08 9.05 -7.73
N SER A 56 -4.45 10.22 -8.24
CA SER A 56 -4.60 11.42 -7.42
C SER A 56 -5.75 11.33 -6.42
N PHE A 57 -6.78 10.51 -6.67
CA PHE A 57 -7.88 10.34 -5.72
C PHE A 57 -7.39 9.54 -4.53
N PHE A 58 -6.82 8.36 -4.80
CA PHE A 58 -6.25 7.50 -3.76
C PHE A 58 -5.17 8.22 -2.94
N CYS A 59 -4.20 8.85 -3.61
CA CYS A 59 -3.07 9.49 -2.92
C CYS A 59 -3.46 10.72 -2.10
N ASN A 60 -4.50 11.45 -2.52
CA ASN A 60 -4.99 12.59 -1.75
C ASN A 60 -5.87 12.14 -0.58
N ASP A 61 -6.78 11.18 -0.77
CA ASP A 61 -7.76 10.84 0.28
C ASP A 61 -7.15 10.01 1.43
N VAL A 62 -6.16 9.17 1.15
CA VAL A 62 -5.49 8.39 2.21
C VAL A 62 -4.63 9.29 3.13
N PHE A 63 -4.20 10.47 2.68
CA PHE A 63 -3.22 11.32 3.41
C PHE A 63 -3.64 12.77 3.67
N VAL A 64 -4.68 13.32 3.00
CA VAL A 64 -5.26 14.63 3.36
C VAL A 64 -5.84 14.59 4.77
N SER A 65 -6.20 13.42 5.29
CA SER A 65 -6.64 13.21 6.68
C SER A 65 -5.57 13.61 7.72
N GLN A 66 -4.29 13.71 7.34
CA GLN A 66 -3.23 14.20 8.22
C GLN A 66 -3.28 15.72 8.41
N SER A 67 -3.78 16.47 7.42
CA SER A 67 -3.80 17.96 7.48
C SER A 67 -4.90 18.53 8.37
N MET A 68 -5.88 17.71 8.79
CA MET A 68 -6.94 18.09 9.73
C MET A 68 -6.63 17.67 11.18
N HIS A 69 -5.53 16.95 11.41
CA HIS A 69 -5.02 16.59 12.74
C HIS A 69 -3.69 17.30 13.00
N GLU A 70 -3.70 18.62 12.91
CA GLU A 70 -2.72 19.46 13.61
C GLU A 70 -2.80 19.10 15.11
N GLU A 71 -1.67 18.76 15.72
CA GLU A 71 -1.49 18.27 17.11
C GLU A 71 -1.54 16.75 17.37
N ARG A 72 -1.19 15.89 16.40
CA ARG A 72 -0.59 14.60 16.77
C ARG A 72 0.92 14.62 16.51
N SER A 73 1.65 14.60 17.62
CA SER A 73 3.07 14.30 17.73
C SER A 73 3.51 13.30 16.65
N GLN A 74 4.60 13.63 15.96
CA GLN A 74 5.49 12.74 15.19
C GLN A 74 5.67 11.37 15.85
N GLY A 75 4.66 10.51 15.73
CA GLY A 75 4.72 9.11 16.06
C GLY A 75 4.77 8.40 14.72
N ASP A 76 5.85 7.66 14.49
CA ASP A 76 5.99 6.78 13.33
C ASP A 76 4.70 5.95 13.20
N ILE A 77 3.90 6.25 12.17
CA ILE A 77 2.49 5.82 12.09
C ILE A 77 2.39 4.28 12.05
N LEU A 78 3.42 3.62 11.50
CA LEU A 78 3.57 2.17 11.48
C LEU A 78 5.07 1.83 11.47
N SER A 79 5.53 0.98 12.38
CA SER A 79 6.87 0.38 12.30
C SER A 79 6.88 -0.78 11.29
N LEU A 80 6.50 -0.50 10.05
CA LEU A 80 6.35 -1.52 9.03
C LEU A 80 7.73 -2.08 8.62
N GLU A 81 7.94 -3.37 8.81
CA GLU A 81 9.17 -4.06 8.41
C GLU A 81 9.19 -4.25 6.89
N VAL A 82 8.06 -4.66 6.29
CA VAL A 82 7.97 -4.97 4.85
C VAL A 82 6.69 -4.40 4.24
N LEU A 83 6.85 -3.59 3.20
CA LEU A 83 5.77 -3.17 2.31
C LEU A 83 5.96 -3.84 0.95
N THR A 84 4.95 -4.59 0.49
CA THR A 84 4.96 -5.21 -0.84
C THR A 84 3.84 -4.61 -1.69
N LEU A 85 4.21 -3.91 -2.76
CA LEU A 85 3.31 -3.30 -3.73
C LEU A 85 3.53 -3.99 -5.08
N THR A 86 2.58 -4.79 -5.53
CA THR A 86 2.75 -5.63 -6.74
C THR A 86 1.58 -5.44 -7.69
N ARG A 87 1.82 -5.64 -9.00
CA ARG A 87 0.85 -5.32 -10.06
C ARG A 87 0.28 -3.90 -9.90
N SER A 88 1.12 -2.97 -9.45
CA SER A 88 0.71 -1.61 -9.12
C SER A 88 0.66 -0.75 -10.38
N THR A 89 -0.29 0.19 -10.43
CA THR A 89 -0.35 1.22 -11.48
C THR A 89 -0.22 2.59 -10.82
N ILE A 90 0.83 3.34 -11.14
CA ILE A 90 1.15 4.62 -10.50
C ILE A 90 0.88 5.73 -11.51
N SER A 91 -0.25 6.43 -11.34
CA SER A 91 -0.67 7.53 -12.21
C SER A 91 -0.39 8.91 -11.59
N ASP A 92 -0.32 8.98 -10.26
CA ASP A 92 0.12 10.17 -9.51
C ASP A 92 1.44 9.86 -8.79
N GLU A 93 2.57 10.14 -9.46
CA GLU A 93 3.89 9.89 -8.87
C GLU A 93 4.16 10.74 -7.62
N ASP A 94 3.72 11.99 -7.60
CA ASP A 94 3.99 12.89 -6.48
C ASP A 94 3.16 12.48 -5.27
N GLY A 95 1.90 12.13 -5.48
CA GLY A 95 1.05 11.49 -4.48
C GLY A 95 1.67 10.20 -3.95
N PHE A 96 2.15 9.34 -4.85
CA PHE A 96 2.80 8.08 -4.49
C PHE A 96 4.06 8.31 -3.64
N LYS A 97 4.91 9.27 -4.01
CA LYS A 97 6.11 9.65 -3.23
C LYS A 97 5.73 10.15 -1.84
N ARG A 98 4.64 10.94 -1.71
CA ARG A 98 4.13 11.39 -0.39
C ARG A 98 3.76 10.23 0.53
N LEU A 99 3.25 9.11 0.02
CA LEU A 99 2.92 7.92 0.84
C LEU A 99 4.13 7.46 1.68
N PHE A 100 5.30 7.45 1.06
CA PHE A 100 6.53 6.98 1.68
C PHE A 100 7.11 7.94 2.71
N THR A 101 6.66 9.20 2.73
CA THR A 101 7.02 10.13 3.82
C THR A 101 6.31 9.81 5.14
N SER A 102 5.22 9.03 5.09
CA SER A 102 4.41 8.68 6.27
C SER A 102 4.58 7.24 6.75
N ILE A 103 4.77 6.28 5.84
CA ILE A 103 4.83 4.84 6.18
C ILE A 103 6.27 4.35 6.41
N LEU A 104 7.27 4.98 5.78
CA LEU A 104 8.71 4.67 5.89
C LEU A 104 9.05 3.19 6.20
N PRO A 105 8.74 2.25 5.28
CA PRO A 105 9.00 0.83 5.52
C PRO A 105 10.51 0.52 5.55
N GLN A 106 10.93 -0.47 6.33
CA GLN A 106 12.34 -0.92 6.31
C GLN A 106 12.73 -1.56 4.98
N LYS A 107 11.78 -2.28 4.36
CA LYS A 107 11.92 -2.89 3.04
C LYS A 107 10.69 -2.63 2.19
N LEU A 108 10.92 -2.16 0.97
CA LEU A 108 9.92 -2.06 -0.09
C LEU A 108 10.16 -3.14 -1.15
N ILE A 109 9.13 -3.89 -1.51
CA ILE A 109 9.09 -4.74 -2.71
C ILE A 109 8.11 -4.09 -3.68
N LEU A 110 8.56 -3.72 -4.87
CA LEU A 110 7.76 -2.97 -5.84
C LEU A 110 7.76 -3.64 -7.21
N GLY A 111 6.57 -3.94 -7.73
CA GLY A 111 6.33 -4.38 -9.10
C GLY A 111 5.12 -3.67 -9.68
N GLY A 112 5.28 -3.09 -10.86
CA GLY A 112 4.19 -2.37 -11.50
C GLY A 112 4.65 -1.44 -12.60
N HIS A 113 3.77 -0.49 -12.93
CA HIS A 113 3.99 0.49 -13.98
C HIS A 113 3.69 1.90 -13.48
N THR A 114 4.43 2.89 -13.94
CA THR A 114 3.94 4.26 -14.00
C THR A 114 3.01 4.41 -15.20
N GLN A 115 2.04 5.32 -15.12
CA GLN A 115 1.11 5.60 -16.19
C GLN A 115 0.96 7.11 -16.40
N VAL A 116 1.34 7.58 -17.59
CA VAL A 116 1.14 8.97 -18.03
C VAL A 116 0.25 8.96 -19.26
N GLY A 117 -1.03 9.30 -19.07
CA GLY A 117 -2.04 9.13 -20.11
C GLY A 117 -2.24 7.66 -20.46
N GLU A 118 -2.02 7.29 -21.73
CA GLU A 118 -2.10 5.90 -22.21
C GLU A 118 -0.76 5.15 -22.15
N VAL A 119 0.34 5.85 -21.89
CA VAL A 119 1.68 5.25 -21.86
C VAL A 119 1.91 4.63 -20.49
N LYS A 120 2.24 3.34 -20.48
CA LYS A 120 2.66 2.61 -19.29
C LYS A 120 4.15 2.30 -19.38
N GLU A 121 4.89 2.65 -18.34
CA GLU A 121 6.32 2.35 -18.22
C GLU A 121 6.56 1.48 -17.00
N GLU A 122 7.37 0.44 -17.16
CA GLU A 122 7.74 -0.46 -16.07
C GLU A 122 8.55 0.28 -15.00
N VAL A 123 8.17 0.07 -13.74
CA VAL A 123 8.96 0.53 -12.60
C VAL A 123 10.12 -0.43 -12.36
N LYS A 124 11.32 -0.01 -12.80
CA LYS A 124 12.56 -0.75 -12.62
C LYS A 124 13.72 0.17 -12.25
N GLU A 125 14.84 -0.44 -11.85
CA GLU A 125 16.09 0.27 -11.60
C GLU A 125 16.45 1.20 -12.77
N GLY A 126 16.82 2.45 -12.45
CA GLY A 126 17.12 3.50 -13.42
C GLY A 126 15.91 4.30 -13.93
N SER A 127 14.68 3.95 -13.54
CA SER A 127 13.52 4.84 -13.72
C SER A 127 13.55 5.98 -12.69
N ALA A 128 12.98 7.14 -13.02
CA ALA A 128 12.99 8.32 -12.14
C ALA A 128 12.35 8.03 -10.76
N ILE A 129 11.26 7.26 -10.74
CA ILE A 129 10.61 6.85 -9.49
C ILE A 129 11.48 5.87 -8.70
N ALA A 130 12.18 4.94 -9.37
CA ALA A 130 13.08 3.99 -8.70
C ALA A 130 14.29 4.69 -8.08
N GLU A 131 14.87 5.66 -8.78
CA GLU A 131 15.98 6.48 -8.26
C GLU A 131 15.56 7.26 -7.01
N TRP A 132 14.36 7.85 -7.04
CA TRP A 132 13.82 8.54 -5.88
C TRP A 132 13.59 7.58 -4.71
N LEU A 133 12.98 6.40 -4.94
CA LEU A 133 12.73 5.41 -3.88
C LEU A 133 14.03 4.91 -3.25
N ASN A 134 15.03 4.57 -4.07
CA ASN A 134 16.35 4.14 -3.58
C ASN A 134 17.08 5.22 -2.78
N SER A 135 16.80 6.49 -3.04
CA SER A 135 17.41 7.62 -2.32
C SER A 135 16.73 7.93 -0.98
N ASN A 136 15.47 7.52 -0.80
CA ASN A 136 14.64 7.87 0.35
C ASN A 136 14.30 6.69 1.25
N LEU A 137 14.46 5.46 0.78
CA LEU A 137 14.14 4.23 1.54
C LEU A 137 15.39 3.39 1.77
N SER A 138 15.39 2.64 2.87
CA SER A 138 16.54 1.84 3.29
C SER A 138 16.84 0.67 2.34
N VAL A 139 15.80 -0.07 1.94
CA VAL A 139 15.92 -1.23 1.06
C VAL A 139 14.76 -1.25 0.08
N VAL A 140 15.06 -1.25 -1.21
CA VAL A 140 14.06 -1.38 -2.29
C VAL A 140 14.41 -2.57 -3.17
N CYS A 141 13.42 -3.40 -3.47
CA CYS A 141 13.54 -4.56 -4.34
C CYS A 141 12.51 -4.43 -5.46
N PHE A 142 13.00 -4.21 -6.68
CA PHE A 142 12.15 -4.19 -7.86
C PHE A 142 11.91 -5.60 -8.37
N VAL A 143 10.65 -5.94 -8.60
CA VAL A 143 10.22 -7.22 -9.17
C VAL A 143 9.51 -6.98 -10.49
N VAL A 144 9.36 -8.02 -11.30
CA VAL A 144 8.65 -7.93 -12.58
C VAL A 144 7.23 -7.41 -12.38
N PRO A 145 6.65 -6.66 -13.33
CA PRO A 145 5.38 -5.95 -13.10
C PRO A 145 4.20 -6.85 -12.71
N ASP A 146 4.14 -8.05 -13.31
CA ASP A 146 3.10 -9.05 -13.06
C ASP A 146 3.49 -10.06 -11.96
N TYR A 147 4.50 -9.73 -11.15
CA TYR A 147 4.87 -10.57 -10.02
C TYR A 147 3.68 -10.75 -9.06
N SER A 148 3.37 -12.00 -8.77
CA SER A 148 2.40 -12.38 -7.75
C SER A 148 3.13 -12.88 -6.51
N PRO A 149 2.88 -12.31 -5.32
CA PRO A 149 3.33 -12.90 -4.05
C PRO A 149 2.87 -14.37 -3.95
N ARG A 150 3.73 -15.25 -3.41
CA ARG A 150 3.44 -16.68 -3.30
C ARG A 150 2.20 -16.97 -2.46
N GLU A 151 1.97 -16.14 -1.45
CA GLU A 151 0.80 -16.22 -0.57
C GLU A 151 -0.51 -16.08 -1.37
N LEU A 152 -0.51 -15.32 -2.47
CA LEU A 152 -1.66 -15.25 -3.37
C LEU A 152 -1.82 -16.51 -4.21
N GLU A 153 -0.71 -17.09 -4.66
CA GLU A 153 -0.74 -18.35 -5.38
C GLU A 153 -1.27 -19.49 -4.49
N GLU A 154 -0.95 -19.44 -3.18
CA GLU A 154 -1.43 -20.39 -2.18
C GLU A 154 -2.91 -20.16 -1.84
N MET A 155 -3.36 -18.91 -1.64
CA MET A 155 -4.77 -18.58 -1.46
C MET A 155 -5.64 -18.92 -2.68
N ALA A 156 -5.11 -18.79 -3.90
CA ALA A 156 -5.83 -19.22 -5.11
C ALA A 156 -5.94 -20.75 -5.21
N ARG A 157 -5.11 -21.50 -4.49
CA ARG A 157 -5.13 -22.97 -4.44
C ARG A 157 -6.00 -23.52 -3.33
N GLU A 158 -6.19 -22.78 -2.24
CA GLU A 158 -7.00 -23.20 -1.12
C GLU A 158 -8.36 -22.46 -1.12
N TRP A 159 -9.45 -23.24 -1.08
CA TRP A 159 -10.86 -22.83 -0.89
C TRP A 159 -11.68 -22.49 -2.15
N LEU A 160 -11.88 -23.50 -3.01
CA LEU A 160 -13.20 -23.72 -3.61
C LEU A 160 -14.02 -24.54 -2.60
N LEU A 161 -14.74 -23.86 -1.72
CA LEU A 161 -15.87 -24.47 -1.02
C LEU A 161 -17.01 -24.60 -2.04
N TRP A 162 -17.12 -25.78 -2.65
CA TRP A 162 -18.41 -26.30 -3.12
C TRP A 162 -18.90 -27.37 -2.14
#